data_AF-A0A8J6UR75-F1
#
_entry.id   AF-A0A8J6UR75-F1
#
_cell.length_a   1.000
_cell.length_b   1.000
_cell.length_c   1.000
_cell.angle_alpha   90.00
_cell.angle_beta   90.00
_cell.angle_gamma   90.00
#
_symmetry.space_group_name_H-M   'P 1'
#
loop_
_entity.id
_entity.type
_entity.pdbx_description
1 polymer ?
#
loop_
_entity_poly.entity_id
_entity_poly.type
_entity_poly.pdbx_seq_one_letter_code
_entity_poly.pdbx_strand_id
1 'polypeptide(L)'
;MKTTTYQWFIVLLTITLLIAGCGGPKLKVEPIPVPANPTEEAGKLEADITRARQQQVNILSPTWFARAEASHKEAARLIAAKGEIGQISNHLAQGYAELAQAQEISKLAQTEATKKTEQERLAAEKQATEEKLAAERRFNELYNQVQAMFSKDEAESYKQGQQMVIRLRGMSFPIGQSMIMPENYPLIITY
;
A
#
# COMPACT_ATOMS: atom_id res chain seq x y z
N MET A 1 -34.35 -46.90 -10.20
CA MET A 1 -34.36 -46.35 -11.57
C MET A 1 -34.62 -44.83 -11.65
N LYS A 2 -34.29 -44.03 -10.61
CA LYS A 2 -34.53 -42.56 -10.59
C LYS A 2 -33.27 -41.69 -10.45
N THR A 3 -32.09 -42.29 -10.28
CA THR A 3 -30.83 -41.57 -10.02
C THR A 3 -30.17 -41.02 -11.29
N THR A 4 -30.27 -41.72 -12.41
CA THR A 4 -29.67 -41.30 -13.69
C THR A 4 -30.32 -40.06 -14.27
N THR A 5 -31.63 -39.89 -14.10
CA THR A 5 -32.37 -38.71 -14.56
C THR A 5 -32.01 -37.46 -13.75
N TYR A 6 -31.79 -37.60 -12.44
CA TYR A 6 -31.39 -36.49 -11.56
C TYR A 6 -29.95 -36.04 -11.83
N GLN A 7 -29.04 -36.97 -12.13
CA GLN A 7 -27.69 -36.63 -12.57
C GLN A 7 -27.68 -35.83 -13.88
N TRP A 8 -28.56 -36.16 -14.83
CA TRP A 8 -28.67 -35.40 -16.07
C TRP A 8 -29.13 -33.96 -15.85
N PHE A 9 -30.08 -33.74 -14.94
CA PHE A 9 -30.53 -32.39 -14.57
C PHE A 9 -29.43 -31.58 -13.85
N ILE A 10 -28.65 -32.20 -12.97
CA ILE A 10 -27.53 -31.54 -12.29
C ILE A 10 -26.46 -31.11 -13.31
N VAL A 11 -26.09 -32.00 -14.25
CA VAL A 11 -25.10 -31.69 -15.29
C VAL A 11 -25.58 -30.54 -16.18
N LEU A 12 -26.86 -30.55 -16.58
CA LEU A 12 -27.46 -29.49 -17.40
C LEU A 12 -27.48 -28.13 -16.68
N LEU A 13 -27.78 -28.12 -15.37
CA LEU A 13 -27.78 -26.93 -14.52
C LEU A 13 -26.36 -26.34 -14.35
N THR A 14 -25.35 -27.20 -14.19
CA THR A 14 -23.94 -26.77 -14.08
C THR A 14 -23.40 -26.20 -15.40
N ILE A 15 -23.84 -26.71 -16.55
CA ILE A 15 -23.44 -26.20 -17.87
C ILE A 15 -24.00 -24.79 -18.11
N THR A 16 -25.23 -24.50 -17.69
CA THR A 16 -25.81 -23.15 -17.83
C THR A 16 -25.11 -22.08 -16.98
N LEU A 17 -24.47 -22.46 -15.86
CA LEU A 17 -23.74 -21.53 -15.00
C LEU A 17 -22.39 -21.09 -15.60
N LEU A 18 -21.84 -21.88 -16.52
CA LEU A 18 -20.53 -21.63 -17.15
C LEU A 18 -20.58 -20.64 -18.33
N ILE A 19 -21.77 -20.35 -18.89
CA ILE A 19 -21.93 -19.48 -20.07
C ILE A 19 -22.33 -18.05 -19.70
N ALA A 20 -22.50 -17.75 -18.41
CA ALA A 20 -22.61 -16.38 -17.91
C ALA A 20 -21.24 -15.69 -17.86
N GLY A 21 -20.51 -15.72 -18.99
CA GLY A 21 -19.24 -15.02 -19.17
C GLY A 21 -19.45 -13.51 -19.19
N CYS A 22 -18.55 -12.78 -18.53
CA CYS A 22 -18.51 -11.33 -18.42
C CYS A 22 -18.73 -10.59 -19.75
N GLY A 23 -19.96 -10.19 -20.01
CA GLY A 23 -20.23 -9.01 -20.82
C GLY A 23 -19.97 -7.79 -19.94
N GLY A 24 -18.81 -7.16 -20.09
CA GLY A 24 -18.54 -5.87 -19.44
C GLY A 24 -19.63 -4.85 -19.81
N PRO A 25 -20.02 -3.94 -18.90
CA PRO A 25 -21.09 -2.99 -19.15
C PRO A 25 -20.75 -2.16 -20.39
N LYS A 26 -21.69 -2.11 -21.35
CA LYS A 26 -21.60 -1.18 -22.48
C LYS A 26 -21.63 0.23 -21.88
N LEU A 27 -20.60 1.03 -22.15
CA LEU A 27 -20.55 2.42 -21.73
C LEU A 27 -21.78 3.14 -22.27
N LYS A 28 -22.58 3.72 -21.37
CA LYS A 28 -23.65 4.64 -21.73
C LYS A 28 -22.99 5.96 -22.11
N VAL A 29 -22.64 6.11 -23.38
CA VAL A 29 -22.09 7.35 -23.92
C VAL A 29 -23.24 8.34 -24.03
N GLU A 30 -23.22 9.39 -23.22
CA GLU A 30 -24.09 10.54 -23.41
C GLU A 30 -23.61 11.28 -24.67
N PRO A 31 -24.50 11.59 -25.63
CA PRO A 31 -24.08 12.19 -26.89
C PRO A 31 -23.48 13.56 -26.62
N ILE A 32 -22.16 13.67 -26.79
CA ILE A 32 -21.48 14.96 -26.90
C ILE A 32 -22.15 15.70 -28.06
N PRO A 33 -22.53 16.98 -27.90
CA PRO A 33 -23.13 17.75 -28.98
C PRO A 33 -22.29 17.60 -30.24
N VAL A 34 -22.93 17.15 -31.33
CA VAL A 34 -22.27 16.89 -32.62
C VAL A 34 -21.46 18.14 -32.95
N PRO A 35 -20.14 18.03 -33.00
CA PRO A 35 -19.31 19.20 -33.20
C PRO A 35 -19.61 19.81 -34.55
N ALA A 36 -19.67 21.13 -34.59
CA ALA A 36 -19.84 21.88 -35.84
C ALA A 36 -18.72 21.55 -36.87
N ASN A 37 -17.59 20.99 -36.42
CA ASN A 37 -16.48 20.54 -37.24
C ASN A 37 -15.81 19.24 -36.69
N PRO A 38 -16.13 18.05 -37.24
CA PRO A 38 -15.56 16.78 -36.79
C PRO A 38 -14.03 16.67 -36.93
N THR A 39 -13.42 17.38 -37.87
CA THR A 39 -11.96 17.38 -38.08
C THR A 39 -11.25 18.08 -36.93
N GLU A 40 -11.81 19.18 -36.44
CA GLU A 40 -11.26 19.92 -35.30
C GLU A 40 -11.34 19.08 -34.01
N GLU A 41 -12.46 18.42 -33.76
CA GLU A 41 -12.62 17.55 -32.61
C GLU A 41 -11.71 16.32 -32.63
N ALA A 42 -11.47 15.72 -33.80
CA ALA A 42 -10.50 14.66 -33.93
C ALA A 42 -9.10 15.13 -33.47
N GLY A 43 -8.69 16.34 -33.89
CA GLY A 43 -7.42 16.93 -33.45
C GLY A 43 -7.35 17.23 -31.95
N LYS A 44 -8.47 17.66 -31.34
CA LYS A 44 -8.55 17.83 -29.87
C LYS A 44 -8.40 16.50 -29.14
N LEU A 45 -9.13 15.49 -29.58
CA LEU A 45 -9.04 14.14 -29.02
C LEU A 45 -7.61 13.58 -29.15
N GLU A 46 -6.94 13.77 -30.28
CA GLU A 46 -5.54 13.39 -30.47
C GLU A 46 -4.61 14.08 -29.48
N ALA A 47 -4.78 15.39 -29.29
CA ALA A 47 -4.00 16.17 -28.33
C ALA A 47 -4.21 15.69 -26.89
N ASP A 48 -5.46 15.36 -26.52
CA ASP A 48 -5.79 14.85 -25.19
C ASP A 48 -5.26 13.43 -24.97
N ILE A 49 -5.34 12.54 -25.98
CA ILE A 49 -4.69 11.22 -25.94
C ILE A 49 -3.18 11.38 -25.75
N THR A 50 -2.54 12.29 -26.48
CA THR A 50 -1.11 12.56 -26.36
C THR A 50 -0.74 13.06 -24.97
N ARG A 51 -1.53 13.99 -24.41
CA ARG A 51 -1.35 14.49 -23.04
C ARG A 51 -1.51 13.37 -22.00
N ALA A 52 -2.53 12.53 -22.17
CA ALA A 52 -2.77 11.41 -21.27
C ALA A 52 -1.62 10.39 -21.33
N ARG A 53 -0.97 10.18 -22.49
CA ARG A 53 0.26 9.38 -22.59
C ARG A 53 1.43 9.99 -21.80
N GLN A 54 1.61 11.31 -21.85
CA GLN A 54 2.62 12.00 -21.04
C GLN A 54 2.35 11.84 -19.54
N GLN A 55 1.08 11.77 -19.15
CA GLN A 55 0.64 11.49 -17.79
C GLN A 55 0.66 10.00 -17.43
N GLN A 56 1.25 9.15 -18.28
CA GLN A 56 1.38 7.70 -18.08
C GLN A 56 0.03 6.96 -17.91
N VAL A 57 -1.06 7.55 -18.38
CA VAL A 57 -2.41 6.94 -18.35
C VAL A 57 -2.43 5.63 -19.13
N ASN A 58 -1.62 5.52 -20.19
CA ASN A 58 -1.46 4.29 -20.97
C ASN A 58 -0.84 3.13 -20.18
N ILE A 59 -0.06 3.41 -19.13
CA ILE A 59 0.53 2.40 -18.26
C ILE A 59 -0.45 2.03 -17.14
N LEU A 60 -1.13 3.03 -16.59
CA LEU A 60 -2.05 2.86 -15.46
C LEU A 60 -3.43 2.32 -15.87
N SER A 61 -3.86 2.55 -17.12
CA SER A 61 -5.11 2.05 -17.67
C SER A 61 -4.95 1.60 -19.14
N PRO A 62 -4.17 0.54 -19.41
CA PRO A 62 -3.78 0.15 -20.77
C PRO A 62 -4.97 -0.23 -21.65
N THR A 63 -5.95 -0.93 -21.09
CA THR A 63 -7.11 -1.42 -21.84
C THR A 63 -8.01 -0.29 -22.33
N TRP A 64 -8.32 0.68 -21.48
CA TRP A 64 -9.18 1.81 -21.86
C TRP A 64 -8.44 2.82 -22.74
N PHE A 65 -7.16 3.03 -22.47
CA PHE A 65 -6.32 3.87 -23.31
C PHE A 65 -6.22 3.32 -24.74
N ALA A 66 -5.98 2.01 -24.89
CA ALA A 66 -5.94 1.37 -26.21
C ALA A 66 -7.27 1.46 -26.97
N ARG A 67 -8.41 1.42 -26.26
CA ARG A 67 -9.73 1.62 -26.85
C ARG A 67 -9.92 3.05 -27.36
N ALA A 68 -9.56 4.05 -26.56
CA ALA A 68 -9.60 5.45 -26.97
C ALA A 68 -8.76 5.71 -28.23
N GLU A 69 -7.56 5.12 -28.31
CA GLU A 69 -6.71 5.19 -29.51
C GLU A 69 -7.35 4.53 -30.73
N ALA A 70 -8.01 3.38 -30.55
CA ALA A 70 -8.71 2.69 -31.62
C ALA A 70 -9.91 3.50 -32.14
N SER A 71 -10.71 4.07 -31.23
CA SER A 71 -11.84 4.95 -31.55
C SER A 71 -11.39 6.21 -32.30
N HIS A 72 -10.29 6.85 -31.87
CA HIS A 72 -9.69 7.98 -32.58
C HIS A 72 -9.21 7.57 -33.99
N LYS A 73 -8.52 6.43 -34.12
CA LYS A 73 -8.03 5.93 -35.41
C LYS A 73 -9.19 5.67 -36.39
N GLU A 74 -10.30 5.12 -35.91
CA GLU A 74 -11.47 4.87 -36.74
C GLU A 74 -12.18 6.17 -37.16
N ALA A 75 -12.29 7.15 -36.25
CA ALA A 75 -12.79 8.48 -36.58
C ALA A 75 -11.92 9.15 -37.67
N ALA A 76 -10.59 9.09 -37.54
CA ALA A 76 -9.66 9.61 -38.53
C ALA A 76 -9.79 8.91 -39.89
N ARG A 77 -10.00 7.59 -39.90
CA ARG A 77 -10.27 6.80 -41.12
C ARG A 77 -11.54 7.27 -41.82
N LEU A 78 -12.61 7.47 -41.07
CA LEU A 78 -13.90 7.93 -41.60
C LEU A 78 -13.80 9.36 -42.13
N ILE A 79 -13.06 10.26 -41.46
CA ILE A 79 -12.80 11.62 -41.96
C ILE A 79 -12.05 11.56 -43.29
N ALA A 80 -10.97 10.77 -43.40
CA ALA A 80 -10.19 10.62 -44.63
C ALA A 80 -11.02 10.02 -45.78
N ALA A 81 -11.93 9.10 -45.47
CA ALA A 81 -12.85 8.49 -46.42
C ALA A 81 -14.06 9.39 -46.77
N LYS A 82 -14.18 10.58 -46.17
CA LYS A 82 -15.37 11.45 -46.27
C LYS A 82 -16.66 10.71 -45.89
N GLY A 83 -16.56 9.86 -44.87
CA GLY A 83 -17.66 9.05 -44.34
C GLY A 83 -18.75 9.88 -43.67
N GLU A 84 -19.78 9.19 -43.19
CA GLU A 84 -20.94 9.83 -42.57
C GLU A 84 -20.58 10.55 -41.27
N ILE A 85 -21.01 11.81 -41.14
CA ILE A 85 -20.78 12.63 -39.94
C ILE A 85 -21.29 11.93 -38.67
N GLY A 86 -22.43 11.23 -38.74
CA GLY A 86 -22.96 10.48 -37.61
C GLY A 86 -22.01 9.39 -37.10
N GLN A 87 -21.35 8.67 -38.00
CA GLN A 87 -20.38 7.62 -37.64
C GLN A 87 -19.11 8.24 -37.04
N ILE A 88 -18.61 9.33 -37.64
CA ILE A 88 -17.46 10.08 -37.11
C ILE A 88 -17.77 10.57 -35.68
N SER A 89 -18.91 11.22 -35.51
CA SER A 89 -19.36 11.75 -34.21
C SER A 89 -19.49 10.64 -33.17
N ASN A 90 -20.00 9.46 -33.55
CA ASN A 90 -20.10 8.32 -32.64
C ASN A 90 -18.72 7.82 -32.18
N HIS A 91 -17.76 7.67 -33.09
CA HIS A 91 -16.40 7.24 -32.73
C HIS A 91 -15.64 8.28 -31.91
N LEU A 92 -15.83 9.58 -32.18
CA LEU A 92 -15.27 10.65 -31.35
C LEU A 92 -15.86 10.61 -29.93
N ALA A 93 -17.18 10.50 -29.81
CA ALA A 93 -17.85 10.40 -28.51
C ALA A 93 -17.40 9.15 -27.72
N GLN A 94 -17.23 8.02 -28.41
CA GLN A 94 -16.65 6.80 -27.82
C GLN A 94 -15.21 7.03 -27.35
N GLY A 95 -14.35 7.62 -28.18
CA GLY A 95 -12.95 7.89 -27.83
C GLY A 95 -12.80 8.80 -26.61
N TYR A 96 -13.61 9.86 -26.52
CA TYR A 96 -13.65 10.73 -25.35
C TYR A 96 -14.12 10.00 -24.09
N ALA A 97 -15.19 9.20 -24.18
CA ALA A 97 -15.69 8.42 -23.05
C ALA A 97 -14.66 7.40 -22.56
N GLU A 98 -13.97 6.72 -23.47
CA GLU A 98 -12.92 5.75 -23.17
C GLU A 98 -11.69 6.41 -22.55
N LEU A 99 -11.29 7.58 -23.06
CA LEU A 99 -10.19 8.37 -22.50
C LEU A 99 -10.50 8.85 -21.08
N ALA A 100 -11.72 9.35 -20.85
CA ALA A 100 -12.17 9.76 -19.51
C ALA A 100 -12.13 8.58 -18.52
N GLN A 101 -12.59 7.39 -18.94
CA GLN A 101 -12.48 6.18 -18.13
C GLN A 101 -11.02 5.80 -17.84
N ALA A 102 -10.13 5.92 -18.84
CA ALA A 102 -8.72 5.65 -18.66
C ALA A 102 -8.10 6.58 -17.61
N GLN A 103 -8.44 7.87 -17.64
CA GLN A 103 -7.97 8.88 -16.69
C GLN A 103 -8.48 8.63 -15.26
N GLU A 104 -9.77 8.33 -15.10
CA GLU A 104 -10.34 8.03 -13.78
C GLU A 104 -9.67 6.81 -13.15
N ILE A 105 -9.55 5.70 -13.88
CA ILE A 105 -8.87 4.50 -13.39
C ILE A 105 -7.42 4.80 -13.03
N SER A 106 -6.72 5.61 -13.84
CA SER A 106 -5.34 6.01 -13.55
C SER A 106 -5.23 6.82 -12.26
N LYS A 107 -6.17 7.73 -12.00
CA LYS A 107 -6.24 8.53 -10.78
C LYS A 107 -6.56 7.65 -9.55
N LEU A 108 -7.47 6.69 -9.70
CA LEU A 108 -7.75 5.71 -8.65
C LEU A 108 -6.49 4.90 -8.31
N ALA A 109 -5.80 4.35 -9.32
CA ALA A 109 -4.58 3.57 -9.12
C ALA A 109 -3.48 4.37 -8.38
N GLN A 110 -3.28 5.64 -8.74
CA GLN A 110 -2.33 6.52 -8.03
C GLN A 110 -2.75 6.79 -6.58
N THR A 111 -4.04 7.00 -6.35
CA THR A 111 -4.58 7.27 -5.01
C THR A 111 -4.48 6.04 -4.11
N GLU A 112 -4.72 4.84 -4.66
CA GLU A 112 -4.59 3.59 -3.92
C GLU A 112 -3.14 3.29 -3.57
N ALA A 113 -2.21 3.52 -4.51
CA ALA A 113 -0.78 3.37 -4.25
C ALA A 113 -0.30 4.29 -3.12
N THR A 114 -0.69 5.58 -3.15
CA THR A 114 -0.31 6.54 -2.11
C THR A 114 -0.95 6.21 -0.75
N LYS A 115 -2.22 5.81 -0.73
CA LYS A 115 -2.90 5.36 0.50
C LYS A 115 -2.22 4.14 1.11
N LYS A 116 -1.84 3.16 0.27
CA LYS A 116 -1.16 1.94 0.74
C LYS A 116 0.19 2.26 1.36
N THR A 117 1.00 3.08 0.70
CA THR A 117 2.30 3.53 1.23
C THR A 117 2.14 4.27 2.56
N GLU A 118 1.14 5.14 2.69
CA GLU A 118 0.89 5.85 3.95
C GLU A 118 0.41 4.91 5.07
N GLN A 119 -0.44 3.94 4.75
CA GLN A 119 -0.86 2.92 5.70
C GLN A 119 0.31 2.08 6.20
N GLU A 120 1.21 1.66 5.30
CA GLU A 120 2.42 0.92 5.65
C GLU A 120 3.36 1.75 6.52
N ARG A 121 3.53 3.05 6.21
CA ARG A 121 4.32 3.98 7.01
C ARG A 121 3.76 4.13 8.42
N LEU A 122 2.44 4.33 8.55
CA LEU A 122 1.76 4.44 9.84
C LEU A 122 1.83 3.14 10.64
N ALA A 123 1.73 1.98 9.98
CA ALA A 123 1.88 0.69 10.63
C ALA A 123 3.30 0.48 11.17
N ALA A 124 4.32 0.81 10.37
CA ALA A 124 5.71 0.75 10.79
C ALA A 124 6.02 1.70 11.96
N GLU A 125 5.49 2.93 11.93
CA GLU A 125 5.65 3.92 13.01
C GLU A 125 4.99 3.46 14.31
N LYS A 126 3.79 2.87 14.24
CA LYS A 126 3.11 2.27 15.39
C LYS A 126 3.92 1.12 15.96
N GLN A 127 4.38 0.20 15.12
CA GLN A 127 5.18 -0.94 15.55
C GLN A 127 6.49 -0.48 16.24
N ALA A 128 7.22 0.47 15.66
CA ALA A 128 8.43 1.01 16.26
C ALA A 128 8.17 1.69 17.62
N THR A 129 7.03 2.37 17.76
CA THR A 129 6.61 2.98 19.02
C THR A 129 6.28 1.93 20.08
N GLU A 130 5.56 0.87 19.69
CA GLU A 130 5.22 -0.25 20.57
C GLU A 130 6.47 -1.01 21.03
N GLU A 131 7.39 -1.30 20.12
CA GLU A 131 8.67 -1.96 20.42
C GLU A 131 9.52 -1.12 21.38
N LYS A 132 9.61 0.20 21.15
CA LYS A 132 10.32 1.12 22.05
C LYS A 132 9.70 1.14 23.45
N LEU A 133 8.36 1.19 23.53
CA LEU A 133 7.66 1.17 24.81
C LEU A 133 7.84 -0.17 25.55
N ALA A 134 7.82 -1.29 24.83
CA ALA A 134 8.06 -2.62 25.40
C ALA A 134 9.51 -2.75 25.92
N ALA A 135 10.50 -2.26 25.16
CA ALA A 135 11.89 -2.23 25.58
C ALA A 135 12.09 -1.38 26.83
N GLU A 136 11.44 -0.22 26.92
CA GLU A 136 11.50 0.66 28.09
C GLU A 136 10.87 0.01 29.34
N ARG A 137 9.73 -0.67 29.20
CA ARG A 137 9.11 -1.43 30.30
C ARG A 137 10.03 -2.52 30.80
N ARG A 138 10.58 -3.34 29.89
CA ARG A 138 11.52 -4.42 30.23
C ARG A 138 12.78 -3.88 30.91
N PHE A 139 13.32 -2.76 30.44
CA PHE A 139 14.45 -2.09 31.09
C PHE A 139 14.11 -1.66 32.51
N ASN A 140 12.95 -1.04 32.73
CA ASN A 140 12.52 -0.60 34.06
C ASN A 140 12.31 -1.78 35.02
N GLU A 141 11.76 -2.89 34.54
CA GLU A 141 11.61 -4.12 35.35
C GLU A 141 12.96 -4.67 35.79
N LEU A 142 13.92 -4.79 34.86
CA LEU A 142 15.28 -5.23 35.16
C LEU A 142 16.00 -4.26 36.10
N TYR A 143 15.84 -2.95 35.88
CA TYR A 143 16.39 -1.91 36.74
C TYR A 143 15.90 -2.09 38.19
N ASN A 144 14.60 -2.29 38.39
CA ASN A 144 14.03 -2.48 39.72
C ASN A 144 14.56 -3.77 40.38
N GLN A 145 14.70 -4.86 39.62
CA GLN A 145 15.26 -6.11 40.13
C GLN A 145 16.71 -5.95 40.58
N VAL A 146 17.56 -5.34 39.74
CA VAL A 146 18.98 -5.14 40.06
C VAL A 146 19.15 -4.13 41.19
N GLN A 147 18.36 -3.05 41.21
CA GLN A 147 18.38 -2.09 42.32
C GLN A 147 18.03 -2.76 43.66
N ALA A 148 17.07 -3.69 43.67
CA ALA A 148 16.68 -4.42 44.88
C ALA A 148 17.77 -5.39 45.39
N MET A 149 18.79 -5.70 44.58
CA MET A 149 19.92 -6.55 45.01
C MET A 149 20.95 -5.79 45.85
N PHE A 150 20.92 -4.46 45.88
CA PHE A 150 21.89 -3.63 46.62
C PHE A 150 21.19 -2.85 47.74
N SER A 151 21.76 -2.90 48.95
CA SER A 151 21.37 -1.98 50.02
C SER A 151 21.97 -0.58 49.79
N LYS A 152 21.42 0.43 50.48
CA LYS A 152 21.88 1.83 50.37
C LYS A 152 23.35 2.02 50.77
N ASP A 153 23.88 1.12 51.59
CA ASP A 153 25.25 1.15 52.09
C ASP A 153 26.23 0.40 51.15
N GLU A 154 25.73 -0.48 50.29
CA GLU A 154 26.54 -1.27 49.36
C GLU A 154 26.74 -0.59 48.01
N ALA A 155 25.69 0.02 47.44
CA ALA A 155 25.77 0.68 46.15
C ALA A 155 24.70 1.76 45.96
N GLU A 156 25.08 2.81 45.23
CA GLU A 156 24.16 3.81 44.69
C GLU A 156 23.86 3.48 43.23
N SER A 157 22.62 3.09 42.94
CA SER A 157 22.14 2.83 41.58
C SER A 157 21.22 3.96 41.11
N TYR A 158 21.45 4.48 39.91
CA TYR A 158 20.58 5.48 39.30
C TYR A 158 20.47 5.30 37.79
N LYS A 159 19.40 5.83 37.19
CA LYS A 159 19.10 5.72 35.77
C LYS A 159 19.66 6.94 35.02
N GLN A 160 20.36 6.68 33.92
CA GLN A 160 20.82 7.71 32.97
C GLN A 160 20.33 7.34 31.56
N GLY A 161 19.20 7.92 31.15
CA GLY A 161 18.57 7.54 29.88
C GLY A 161 18.14 6.06 29.87
N GLN A 162 18.66 5.27 28.93
CA GLN A 162 18.40 3.83 28.82
C GLN A 162 19.53 2.96 29.42
N GLN A 163 20.32 3.55 30.32
CA GLN A 163 21.44 2.90 30.98
C GLN A 163 21.26 2.98 32.51
N MET A 164 21.66 1.91 33.19
CA MET A 164 21.75 1.86 34.65
C MET A 164 23.20 2.12 35.04
N VAL A 165 23.42 3.09 35.93
CA VAL A 165 24.74 3.35 36.51
C VAL A 165 24.74 2.82 37.94
N ILE A 166 25.71 1.98 38.27
CA ILE A 166 25.89 1.42 39.60
C ILE A 166 27.22 1.93 40.14
N ARG A 167 27.18 2.66 41.25
CA ARG A 167 28.35 3.11 41.99
C ARG A 167 28.42 2.37 43.32
N LEU A 168 29.32 1.39 43.41
CA LEU A 168 29.53 0.67 44.66
C LEU A 168 30.08 1.62 45.74
N ARG A 169 29.49 1.57 46.94
CA ARG A 169 29.92 2.31 48.15
C ARG A 169 30.60 1.40 49.17
N GLY A 170 30.32 0.09 49.12
CA GLY A 170 30.90 -0.91 49.99
C GLY A 170 32.30 -1.35 49.54
N MET A 171 33.32 -0.61 49.96
CA MET A 171 34.57 -1.21 50.42
C MET A 171 35.08 -0.35 51.59
N SER A 172 34.66 -0.70 52.82
CA SER A 172 35.38 -0.22 54.00
C SER A 172 36.73 -0.95 54.03
N PHE A 173 37.71 -0.41 53.31
CA PHE A 173 39.10 -0.73 53.56
C PHE A 173 39.58 0.22 54.66
N PRO A 174 39.92 -0.28 55.86
CA PRO A 174 40.66 0.54 56.81
C PRO A 174 41.94 1.00 56.13
N ILE A 175 42.00 2.28 55.76
CA ILE A 175 43.18 2.89 55.17
C ILE A 175 44.31 2.78 56.20
N GLY A 176 45.34 2.03 55.85
CA GLY A 176 46.52 1.81 56.71
C GLY A 176 46.67 0.39 57.27
N GLN A 177 45.80 -0.58 56.96
CA GLN A 177 46.04 -1.98 57.32
C GLN A 177 45.87 -2.90 56.10
N SER A 178 46.93 -3.67 55.82
CA SER A 178 47.01 -4.71 54.78
C SER A 178 46.22 -5.98 55.12
N MET A 179 45.22 -5.89 56.01
CA MET A 179 44.45 -7.04 56.49
C MET A 179 43.00 -6.93 56.01
N ILE A 180 42.62 -7.87 55.14
CA ILE A 180 41.24 -8.07 54.72
C ILE A 180 40.51 -8.78 55.87
N MET A 181 39.38 -8.21 56.31
CA MET A 181 38.54 -8.79 57.35
C MET A 181 38.04 -10.19 56.94
N PRO A 182 37.99 -11.18 57.85
CA PRO A 182 37.61 -12.55 57.53
C PRO A 182 36.24 -12.70 56.85
N GLU A 183 35.31 -11.80 57.16
CA GLU A 183 33.98 -11.71 56.56
C GLU A 183 33.97 -11.38 55.05
N ASN A 184 35.07 -10.84 54.49
CA ASN A 184 35.17 -10.49 53.07
C ASN A 184 35.83 -11.58 52.21
N TYR A 185 36.40 -12.63 52.81
CA TYR A 185 37.07 -13.70 52.06
C TYR A 185 36.19 -14.44 51.04
N PRO A 186 34.89 -14.70 51.27
CA PRO A 186 34.04 -15.38 50.29
C PRO A 186 33.90 -14.62 48.96
N LEU A 187 34.20 -13.33 48.93
CA LEU A 187 34.05 -12.46 47.75
C LEU A 187 35.31 -12.42 46.86
N ILE A 188 36.42 -13.05 47.29
CA ILE A 188 37.75 -12.94 46.65
C ILE A 188 38.28 -14.31 46.20
N ILE A 189 37.54 -15.38 46.48
CA ILE A 189 37.85 -16.73 45.99
C ILE A 189 37.07 -16.99 44.70
N THR A 190 37.76 -16.84 43.58
CA THR A 190 37.36 -17.39 42.28
C THR A 190 37.59 -18.91 42.32
N TYR A 191 36.56 -19.70 42.03
CA TYR A 191 36.69 -21.14 41.77
C TYR A 191 37.34 -21.42 40.41
#